data_AF-A0A1A8TDL1-F1
#
_entry.id   AF-A0A1A8TDL1-F1
#
_cell.length_a   1.000
_cell.length_b   1.000
_cell.length_c   1.000
_cell.angle_alpha   90.00
_cell.angle_beta   90.00
_cell.angle_gamma   90.00
#
_symmetry.space_group_name_H-M   'P 1'
#
loop_
_entity.id
_entity.type
_entity.pdbx_description
1 polymer ?
#
loop_
_entity_poly.entity_id
_entity_poly.type
_entity_poly.pdbx_seq_one_letter_code
_entity_poly.pdbx_strand_id
1 'polypeptide(L)'
;MKIILSPVASNKTTKVSVSDLVLTIDGVDVDLSQIPEGGQADGELPLIGVVTREEATIQYKYDSSKAKPSQSTDWADYTFDVNNGDVPSPIVWKEA
;
A
#
# COMPACT_ATOMS: atom_id res chain seq x y z
N MET A 1 -2.55 -10.99 3.98
CA MET A 1 -1.53 -10.05 4.46
C MET A 1 -2.22 -8.72 4.56
N LYS A 2 -2.03 -8.04 5.68
CA LYS A 2 -2.62 -6.73 5.94
C LYS A 2 -1.76 -5.64 5.29
N ILE A 3 -2.35 -4.91 4.35
CA ILE A 3 -1.72 -3.79 3.66
C ILE A 3 -2.42 -2.51 4.09
N ILE A 4 -1.66 -1.56 4.64
CA ILE A 4 -2.16 -0.24 5.02
C ILE A 4 -1.60 0.77 4.02
N LEU A 5 -2.48 1.42 3.26
CA LEU A 5 -2.11 2.42 2.26
C LEU A 5 -2.20 3.81 2.85
N SER A 6 -1.07 4.39 3.28
CA SER A 6 -1.01 5.75 3.79
C SER A 6 -1.09 6.75 2.62
N PRO A 7 -2.20 7.47 2.43
CA PRO A 7 -2.42 8.30 1.26
C PRO A 7 -1.55 9.56 1.27
N VAL A 8 -0.93 9.87 0.13
CA VAL A 8 -0.15 11.10 -0.08
C VAL A 8 -0.57 11.73 -1.40
N ALA A 9 -1.06 12.97 -1.33
CA ALA A 9 -1.42 13.73 -2.52
C ALA A 9 -0.18 13.96 -3.41
N SER A 10 -0.29 13.63 -4.68
CA SER A 10 0.80 13.72 -5.66
C SER A 10 0.25 13.95 -7.07
N ASN A 11 1.13 13.90 -8.07
CA ASN A 11 0.80 13.91 -9.50
C ASN A 11 0.92 12.51 -10.15
N LYS A 12 1.07 11.47 -9.33
CA LYS A 12 1.16 10.07 -9.75
C LYS A 12 0.29 9.19 -8.86
N THR A 13 -0.10 8.03 -9.39
CA THR A 13 -0.85 7.01 -8.64
C THR A 13 0.01 5.76 -8.48
N THR A 14 0.32 5.41 -7.24
CA THR A 14 1.07 4.20 -6.89
C THR A 14 0.23 2.97 -7.16
N LYS A 15 0.86 1.92 -7.69
CA LYS A 15 0.26 0.59 -7.82
C LYS A 15 0.90 -0.37 -6.82
N VAL A 16 0.07 -1.15 -6.14
CA VAL A 16 0.52 -2.16 -5.18
C VAL A 16 -0.17 -3.46 -5.52
N SER A 17 0.59 -4.54 -5.60
CA SER A 17 0.08 -5.90 -5.70
C SER A 17 0.85 -6.82 -4.75
N VAL A 18 0.19 -7.86 -4.29
CA VAL A 18 0.77 -8.90 -3.43
C VAL A 18 0.75 -10.21 -4.20
N SER A 19 1.84 -10.96 -4.15
CA SER A 19 1.91 -12.34 -4.62
C SER A 19 2.59 -13.17 -3.52
N ASP A 20 1.77 -13.79 -2.66
CA ASP A 20 2.23 -14.52 -1.48
C ASP A 20 3.07 -13.64 -0.53
N LEU A 21 4.39 -13.80 -0.53
CA LEU A 21 5.34 -13.02 0.28
C LEU A 21 6.09 -11.95 -0.53
N VAL A 22 5.72 -11.76 -1.80
CA VAL A 22 6.33 -10.73 -2.65
C VAL A 22 5.35 -9.58 -2.81
N LEU A 23 5.78 -8.39 -2.41
CA LEU A 23 5.01 -7.16 -2.54
C LEU A 23 5.57 -6.34 -3.70
N THR A 24 4.79 -6.11 -4.74
CA THR A 24 5.21 -5.30 -5.89
C THR A 24 4.63 -3.89 -5.76
N ILE A 25 5.50 -2.87 -5.68
CA ILE A 25 5.10 -1.47 -5.56
C ILE A 25 5.67 -0.67 -6.73
N ASP A 26 4.81 -0.07 -7.56
CA ASP A 26 5.22 0.65 -8.79
C ASP A 26 6.16 -0.18 -9.70
N GLY A 27 6.03 -1.52 -9.67
CA GLY A 27 6.85 -2.47 -10.44
C GLY A 27 8.16 -2.88 -9.76
N VAL A 28 8.40 -2.46 -8.51
CA VAL A 28 9.53 -2.90 -7.69
C VAL A 28 9.07 -4.00 -6.75
N ASP A 29 9.70 -5.17 -6.85
CA ASP A 29 9.41 -6.32 -6.01
C ASP A 29 10.17 -6.24 -4.69
N VAL A 30 9.44 -6.43 -3.59
CA VAL A 30 9.96 -6.53 -2.23
C VAL A 30 9.67 -7.94 -1.73
N ASP A 31 10.73 -8.73 -1.56
CA ASP A 31 10.64 -10.09 -1.01
C ASP A 31 10.59 -10.05 0.52
N LEU A 32 9.43 -10.33 1.09
CA LEU A 32 9.22 -10.38 2.54
C LEU A 32 9.69 -11.71 3.14
N SER A 33 10.06 -12.69 2.31
CA SER A 33 10.61 -13.96 2.80
C SER A 33 11.93 -13.77 3.57
N GLN A 34 12.65 -12.68 3.29
CA GLN A 34 13.85 -12.22 4.00
C GLN A 34 13.60 -11.96 5.50
N ILE A 35 12.38 -11.54 5.86
CA ILE A 35 11.99 -11.31 7.25
C ILE A 35 11.65 -12.68 7.84
N PRO A 36 12.21 -13.11 8.99
CA PRO A 36 11.82 -14.37 9.62
C PRO A 36 10.36 -14.36 10.06
N GLU A 37 9.76 -15.52 10.28
CA GLU A 37 8.39 -15.63 10.80
C GLU A 37 8.30 -14.98 12.21
N GLY A 38 7.32 -14.10 12.41
CA GLY A 38 7.24 -13.24 13.61
C GLY A 38 8.31 -12.15 13.71
N GLY A 39 9.17 -12.03 12.68
CA GLY A 39 10.18 -11.00 12.56
C GLY A 39 9.63 -9.67 12.08
N GLN A 40 10.45 -8.64 12.23
CA GLN A 40 10.16 -7.28 11.78
C GLN A 40 11.39 -6.72 11.07
N ALA A 41 11.16 -5.88 10.07
CA ALA A 41 12.19 -5.11 9.40
C ALA A 41 11.75 -3.66 9.25
N ASP A 42 12.71 -2.74 9.23
CA ASP A 42 12.44 -1.35 8.87
C ASP A 42 12.15 -1.25 7.37
N GLY A 43 11.00 -0.69 7.02
CA GLY A 43 10.61 -0.43 5.65
C GLY A 43 11.42 0.73 5.05
N GLU A 44 11.86 0.56 3.80
CA GLU A 44 12.40 1.65 3.00
C GLU A 44 11.33 2.18 2.05
N LEU A 45 11.28 3.52 1.87
CA LEU A 45 10.27 4.17 1.03
C LEU A 45 10.16 3.46 -0.33
N PRO A 46 8.94 3.06 -0.75
CA PRO A 46 7.64 3.53 -0.27
C PRO A 46 7.08 2.78 0.95
N LEU A 47 7.72 1.74 1.47
CA LEU A 47 7.32 1.15 2.76
C LEU A 47 7.66 2.13 3.89
N ILE A 48 6.73 2.31 4.82
CA ILE A 48 6.89 3.26 5.93
C ILE A 48 6.74 2.54 7.27
N GLY A 49 7.67 2.83 8.18
CA GLY A 49 7.68 2.22 9.51
C GLY A 49 8.09 0.75 9.45
N VAL A 50 7.53 -0.04 10.36
CA VAL A 50 7.87 -1.45 10.50
C VAL A 50 7.07 -2.29 9.51
N VAL A 51 7.76 -3.22 8.85
CA VAL A 51 7.20 -4.18 7.92
C VAL A 51 7.39 -5.58 8.49
N THR A 52 6.36 -6.40 8.37
CA THR A 52 6.36 -7.82 8.74
C THR A 52 5.83 -8.65 7.58
N ARG A 53 5.89 -9.98 7.67
CA ARG A 53 5.25 -10.87 6.67
C ARG A 53 3.73 -10.73 6.63
N GLU A 54 3.13 -10.27 7.72
CA GLU A 54 1.68 -10.23 7.90
C GLU A 54 1.11 -8.82 7.77
N GLU A 55 1.91 -7.77 7.99
CA GLU A 55 1.50 -6.38 7.95
C GLU A 55 2.57 -5.49 7.30
N ALA A 56 2.15 -4.66 6.34
CA ALA A 56 2.99 -3.62 5.75
C ALA A 56 2.22 -2.31 5.58
N THR A 57 2.87 -1.20 5.93
CA THR A 57 2.35 0.14 5.63
C THR A 57 3.10 0.73 4.44
N ILE A 58 2.37 1.19 3.44
CA ILE A 58 2.91 1.71 2.18
C ILE A 58 2.47 3.15 2.00
N GLN A 59 3.41 4.02 1.65
CA GLN A 59 3.13 5.36 1.19
C GLN A 59 2.47 5.31 -0.19
N TYR A 60 1.15 5.44 -0.20
CA TYR A 60 0.32 5.41 -1.40
C TYR A 60 0.19 6.81 -2.00
N LYS A 61 0.97 7.10 -3.05
CA LYS A 61 0.82 8.36 -3.78
C LYS A 61 -0.39 8.27 -4.69
N TYR A 62 -1.21 9.32 -4.72
CA TYR A 62 -2.37 9.39 -5.61
C TYR A 62 -2.43 10.72 -6.34
N ASP A 63 -2.89 10.68 -7.60
CA ASP A 63 -3.08 11.87 -8.41
C ASP A 63 -4.26 12.71 -7.88
N SER A 64 -3.94 13.71 -7.06
CA SER A 64 -4.95 14.54 -6.39
C SER A 64 -5.77 15.39 -7.37
N SER A 65 -5.28 15.60 -8.60
CA SER A 65 -6.03 16.30 -9.64
C SER A 65 -7.26 15.50 -10.11
N LYS A 66 -7.17 14.17 -10.07
CA LYS A 66 -8.24 13.23 -10.45
C LYS A 66 -9.07 12.75 -9.26
N ALA A 67 -8.57 12.90 -8.04
CA ALA A 67 -9.29 12.50 -6.83
C ALA A 67 -10.39 13.51 -6.44
N LYS A 68 -11.44 13.04 -5.76
CA LYS A 68 -12.40 13.93 -5.11
C LYS A 68 -11.70 14.71 -3.97
N PRO A 69 -12.09 15.96 -3.68
CA PRO A 69 -11.47 16.76 -2.62
C PRO A 69 -11.71 16.17 -1.22
N SER A 70 -12.84 15.47 -1.03
CA SER A 70 -13.17 14.77 0.20
C SER A 70 -12.82 13.29 0.05
N GLN A 71 -11.77 12.86 0.74
CA GLN A 71 -11.38 11.46 0.91
C GLN A 71 -11.82 10.95 2.28
N SER A 72 -11.84 9.63 2.47
CA SER A 72 -12.13 9.08 3.80
C SER A 72 -11.06 9.50 4.80
N THR A 73 -11.47 9.65 6.06
CA THR A 73 -10.55 9.85 7.19
C THR A 73 -10.44 8.61 8.07
N ASP A 74 -11.18 7.54 7.73
CA ASP A 74 -11.14 6.26 8.44
C ASP A 74 -10.02 5.39 7.87
N TRP A 75 -9.08 4.96 8.74
CA TRP A 75 -7.99 4.07 8.36
C TRP A 75 -8.45 2.69 7.92
N ALA A 76 -9.67 2.27 8.28
CA ALA A 76 -10.26 1.03 7.79
C ALA A 76 -10.41 1.04 6.26
N ASP A 77 -10.74 2.19 5.65
CA ASP A 77 -10.86 2.33 4.18
C ASP A 77 -9.50 2.26 3.46
N TYR A 78 -8.40 2.43 4.21
CA TYR A 78 -7.03 2.33 3.73
C TYR A 78 -6.35 1.00 4.07
N THR A 79 -7.06 0.10 4.77
CA THR A 79 -6.53 -1.18 5.23
C THR A 79 -7.16 -2.32 4.45
N PHE A 80 -6.34 -3.16 3.84
CA PHE A 80 -6.77 -4.27 3.01
C PHE A 80 -6.15 -5.58 3.49
N ASP A 81 -6.94 -6.66 3.51
CA ASP A 81 -6.37 -8.01 3.65
C ASP A 81 -6.27 -8.64 2.25
N VAL A 82 -5.05 -8.68 1.73
CA VAL A 82 -4.75 -9.21 0.39
C VAL A 82 -3.66 -10.27 0.55
N ASN A 83 -3.92 -11.47 0.06
CA ASN A 83 -2.93 -12.57 0.05
C ASN A 83 -2.36 -12.80 -1.35
N ASN A 84 -3.11 -12.43 -2.39
CA ASN A 84 -2.69 -12.52 -3.78
C ASN A 84 -3.53 -11.55 -4.63
N GLY A 85 -2.89 -10.84 -5.56
CA GLY A 85 -3.52 -9.92 -6.51
C GLY A 85 -3.25 -8.44 -6.23
N ASP A 86 -3.89 -7.59 -7.02
CA ASP A 86 -3.83 -6.14 -6.88
C ASP A 86 -4.48 -5.67 -5.57
N VAL A 87 -3.82 -4.74 -4.89
CA VAL A 87 -4.41 -4.04 -3.74
C VAL A 87 -5.34 -2.95 -4.28
N PRO A 88 -6.61 -2.91 -3.86
CA PRO A 88 -7.56 -1.90 -4.30
C PRO A 88 -7.08 -0.48 -3.99
N SER A 89 -7.48 0.48 -4.83
CA SER A 89 -7.24 1.90 -4.54
C SER A 89 -8.24 2.38 -3.47
N PRO A 90 -7.78 2.96 -2.36
CA PRO A 90 -8.65 3.52 -1.32
C PRO A 90 -9.18 4.92 -1.70
N ILE A 91 -8.68 5.48 -2.80
CA ILE A 91 -8.97 6.86 -3.20
C ILE A 91 -10.26 6.92 -3.99
N VAL A 92 -11.14 7.82 -3.58
CA VAL A 92 -12.36 8.13 -4.32
C VAL A 92 -11.99 9.06 -5.48
N TRP A 93 -12.12 8.56 -6.70
CA TRP A 93 -11.84 9.30 -7.93
C TRP A 93 -13.05 10.14 -8.37
N LYS A 94 -12.79 11.25 -9.08
CA LYS A 94 -13.82 11.98 -9.81
C LYS A 94 -14.36 11.08 -10.91
N GLU A 95 -15.66 11.17 -11.18
CA GLU A 95 -16.23 10.56 -12.36
C GLU A 95 -15.64 11.23 -13.62
N ALA A 96 -15.35 10.42 -14.63
CA ALA A 96 -14.72 10.86 -15.88
C ALA A 96 -15.69 11.63 -16.78
#